data_AF-A0A7S1R611-F1
#
_entry.id   AF-A0A7S1R611-F1
#
_cell.length_a   1.000
_cell.length_b   1.000
_cell.length_c   1.000
_cell.angle_alpha   90.00
_cell.angle_beta   90.00
_cell.angle_gamma   90.00
#
_symmetry.space_group_name_H-M   'P 1'
#
loop_
_entity.id
_entity.type
_entity.pdbx_description
1 polymer ?
#
loop_
_entity_poly.entity_id
_entity_poly.type
_entity_poly.pdbx_seq_one_letter_code
_entity_poly.pdbx_strand_id
1 'polypeptide(L)'
;TRAVTFYVYRVQSDENWPLTNKNAGNIAGMMWYLHNEVVWHKGGRYGTYFRHPVTRLVKFKVQMRATQPLYDLGMNFGVVNTMDSNRCTGPFHCDNLPAYGGTVGCETWEAGSPNNFPHQQWTGLNRYPGATWYSLPEAGHCPGGVEPTGEGSCIYSYKYMGEITIDQLEGLSSFESFARAGGREYAPKLDNGIHMSFWKGIRDARLCQWRGGQGPRL
;
A
#
# COMPACT_ATOMS: atom_id res chain seq x y z
N THR A 1 12.75 -21.76 9.17
CA THR A 1 11.70 -20.73 9.29
C THR A 1 10.42 -21.21 8.61
N ARG A 2 9.21 -20.73 8.98
CA ARG A 2 7.92 -21.14 8.36
C ARG A 2 7.52 -20.14 7.28
N ALA A 3 6.91 -20.62 6.18
CA ALA A 3 6.34 -19.74 5.18
C ALA A 3 5.08 -19.01 5.70
N VAL A 4 4.98 -17.72 5.40
CA VAL A 4 3.85 -16.84 5.73
C VAL A 4 3.17 -16.42 4.43
N THR A 5 1.84 -16.44 4.41
CA THR A 5 1.04 -15.99 3.27
C THR A 5 0.15 -14.84 3.69
N PHE A 6 0.09 -13.80 2.88
CA PHE A 6 -0.76 -12.63 3.12
C PHE A 6 -1.15 -11.98 1.79
N TYR A 7 -2.06 -11.01 1.85
CA TYR A 7 -2.51 -10.26 0.68
C TYR A 7 -2.03 -8.83 0.77
N VAL A 8 -1.55 -8.32 -0.36
CA VAL A 8 -1.19 -6.91 -0.53
C VAL A 8 -1.93 -6.33 -1.72
N TYR A 9 -2.01 -5.02 -1.71
CA TYR A 9 -2.68 -4.21 -2.70
C TYR A 9 -1.71 -3.13 -3.16
N ARG A 10 -1.80 -2.78 -4.44
CA ARG A 10 -1.04 -1.67 -5.02
C ARG A 10 -1.97 -0.77 -5.81
N VAL A 11 -1.87 0.53 -5.56
CA VAL A 11 -2.54 1.56 -6.34
C VAL A 11 -1.66 1.90 -7.55
N GLN A 12 -2.22 1.83 -8.75
CA GLN A 12 -1.51 2.14 -9.99
C GLN A 12 -2.46 2.60 -11.11
N SER A 13 -1.89 3.05 -12.23
CA SER A 13 -2.59 3.35 -13.47
C SER A 13 -3.00 2.06 -14.21
N ASP A 14 -3.51 2.20 -15.44
CA ASP A 14 -3.84 1.08 -16.34
C ASP A 14 -2.60 0.33 -16.86
N GLU A 15 -1.40 0.85 -16.59
CA GLU A 15 -0.15 0.16 -16.89
C GLU A 15 0.05 -1.04 -15.95
N ASN A 16 0.60 -2.12 -16.49
CA ASN A 16 0.91 -3.33 -15.75
C ASN A 16 2.37 -3.33 -15.32
N TRP A 17 2.61 -3.03 -14.05
CA TRP A 17 3.94 -3.04 -13.46
C TRP A 17 4.13 -4.28 -12.58
N PRO A 18 5.31 -4.94 -12.62
CA PRO A 18 5.63 -5.98 -11.63
C PRO A 18 5.59 -5.40 -10.22
N LEU A 19 5.31 -6.26 -9.24
CA LEU A 19 5.26 -5.90 -7.82
C LEU A 19 6.66 -5.84 -7.21
N THR A 20 7.67 -6.36 -7.90
CA THR A 20 9.06 -6.29 -7.45
C THR A 20 9.59 -4.85 -7.45
N ASN A 21 10.39 -4.57 -6.43
CA ASN A 21 11.01 -3.26 -6.18
C ASN A 21 9.98 -2.13 -6.04
N LYS A 22 8.89 -2.42 -5.32
CA LYS A 22 7.78 -1.50 -5.06
C LYS A 22 7.35 -1.55 -3.61
N ASN A 23 6.66 -0.48 -3.22
CA ASN A 23 5.87 -0.44 -2.01
C ASN A 23 4.45 -0.94 -2.32
N ALA A 24 3.89 -1.69 -1.39
CA ALA A 24 2.51 -2.13 -1.39
C ALA A 24 1.92 -1.91 0.01
N GLY A 25 0.64 -2.16 0.18
CA GLY A 25 0.03 -2.15 1.50
C GLY A 25 -1.06 -3.19 1.63
N ASN A 26 -1.53 -3.43 2.83
CA ASN A 26 -2.84 -4.08 2.97
C ASN A 26 -3.95 -3.10 2.52
N ILE A 27 -5.19 -3.56 2.52
CA ILE A 27 -6.29 -2.73 2.02
C ILE A 27 -6.47 -1.45 2.84
N ALA A 28 -6.29 -1.49 4.16
CA ALA A 28 -6.35 -0.30 5.01
C ALA A 28 -5.23 0.71 4.66
N GLY A 29 -4.01 0.24 4.40
CA GLY A 29 -2.90 1.08 3.93
C GLY A 29 -3.18 1.71 2.57
N MET A 30 -3.76 0.97 1.63
CA MET A 30 -4.12 1.52 0.32
C MET A 30 -5.29 2.50 0.38
N MET A 31 -6.25 2.28 1.27
CA MET A 31 -7.33 3.26 1.51
C MET A 31 -6.79 4.53 2.14
N TRP A 32 -5.83 4.44 3.07
CA TRP A 32 -5.12 5.61 3.58
C TRP A 32 -4.42 6.36 2.44
N TYR A 33 -3.70 5.64 1.57
CA TYR A 33 -2.96 6.22 0.46
C TYR A 33 -3.88 6.98 -0.49
N LEU A 34 -4.97 6.36 -0.94
CA LEU A 34 -5.94 7.01 -1.81
C LEU A 34 -6.51 8.27 -1.16
N HIS A 35 -6.91 8.19 0.11
CA HIS A 35 -7.54 9.30 0.82
C HIS A 35 -6.59 10.49 1.04
N ASN A 36 -5.31 10.23 1.36
CA ASN A 36 -4.34 11.26 1.75
C ASN A 36 -3.48 11.77 0.60
N GLU A 37 -3.27 10.98 -0.45
CA GLU A 37 -2.32 11.30 -1.52
C GLU A 37 -2.97 11.42 -2.90
N VAL A 38 -4.21 10.98 -3.08
CA VAL A 38 -4.83 10.89 -4.43
C VAL A 38 -6.09 11.75 -4.55
N VAL A 39 -7.13 11.44 -3.79
CA VAL A 39 -8.50 11.92 -4.08
C VAL A 39 -8.76 13.38 -3.71
N TRP A 40 -7.83 14.02 -3.01
CA TRP A 40 -7.93 15.43 -2.64
C TRP A 40 -7.49 16.38 -3.78
N HIS A 41 -6.76 15.87 -4.78
CA HIS A 41 -6.29 16.63 -5.93
C HIS A 41 -7.45 17.01 -6.86
N LYS A 42 -7.65 18.32 -7.07
CA LYS A 42 -8.74 18.83 -7.93
C LYS A 42 -8.60 18.43 -9.40
N GLY A 43 -7.36 18.23 -9.87
CA GLY A 43 -7.05 17.99 -11.28
C GLY A 43 -7.18 16.53 -11.73
N GLY A 44 -7.61 15.62 -10.84
CA GLY A 44 -7.72 14.20 -11.10
C GLY A 44 -6.83 13.36 -10.18
N ARG A 45 -6.89 12.05 -10.37
CA ARG A 45 -6.22 11.02 -9.53
C ARG A 45 -4.71 10.92 -9.80
N TYR A 46 -3.99 12.04 -9.84
CA TYR A 46 -2.58 12.06 -10.29
C TYR A 46 -1.55 11.74 -9.20
N GLY A 47 -1.95 11.59 -7.93
CA GLY A 47 -1.01 11.39 -6.83
C GLY A 47 0.05 12.50 -6.70
N THR A 48 0.83 12.50 -5.62
CA THR A 48 1.94 13.45 -5.47
C THR A 48 3.07 13.19 -6.49
N TYR A 49 3.26 11.93 -6.92
CA TYR A 49 4.41 11.50 -7.74
C TYR A 49 4.06 10.74 -9.02
N PHE A 50 2.77 10.58 -9.38
CA PHE A 50 2.42 9.81 -10.57
C PHE A 50 2.38 10.73 -11.80
N ARG A 51 3.03 10.25 -12.87
CA ARG A 51 2.94 10.89 -14.19
C ARG A 51 1.59 10.66 -14.86
N HIS A 52 0.85 9.64 -14.41
CA HIS A 52 -0.44 9.22 -14.94
C HIS A 52 -1.47 9.09 -13.81
N PRO A 53 -2.78 9.28 -14.10
CA PRO A 53 -3.81 9.00 -13.11
C PRO A 53 -3.73 7.57 -12.62
N VAL A 54 -3.87 7.37 -11.31
CA VAL A 54 -4.15 6.04 -10.77
C VAL A 54 -5.61 5.71 -11.03
N THR A 55 -5.87 4.46 -11.40
CA THR A 55 -7.18 4.03 -11.88
C THR A 55 -7.69 2.80 -11.14
N ARG A 56 -6.81 2.06 -10.47
CA ARG A 56 -7.14 0.76 -9.88
C ARG A 56 -6.30 0.38 -8.67
N LEU A 57 -6.85 -0.54 -7.87
CA LEU A 57 -6.15 -1.30 -6.85
C LEU A 57 -5.95 -2.72 -7.36
N VAL A 58 -4.70 -3.15 -7.45
CA VAL A 58 -4.33 -4.51 -7.85
C VAL A 58 -4.04 -5.35 -6.62
N LYS A 59 -4.67 -6.52 -6.51
CA LYS A 59 -4.55 -7.45 -5.39
C LYS A 59 -3.53 -8.54 -5.72
N PHE A 60 -2.62 -8.80 -4.79
CA PHE A 60 -1.62 -9.84 -4.89
C PHE A 60 -1.67 -10.74 -3.66
N LYS A 61 -1.50 -12.05 -3.87
CA LYS A 61 -1.18 -13.01 -2.82
C LYS A 61 0.34 -13.10 -2.74
N VAL A 62 0.91 -12.78 -1.58
CA VAL A 62 2.34 -12.88 -1.31
C VAL A 62 2.58 -14.11 -0.43
N GLN A 63 3.58 -14.90 -0.80
CA GLN A 63 4.17 -15.89 0.09
C GLN A 63 5.58 -15.44 0.40
N MET A 64 6.00 -15.59 1.65
CA MET A 64 7.37 -15.26 2.05
C MET A 64 7.89 -16.21 3.12
N ARG A 65 9.20 -16.22 3.27
CA ARG A 65 9.88 -16.91 4.35
C ARG A 65 11.01 -16.04 4.87
N ALA A 66 11.06 -15.85 6.20
CA ALA A 66 12.09 -15.04 6.82
C ALA A 66 13.48 -15.62 6.56
N THR A 67 14.46 -14.73 6.36
CA THR A 67 15.87 -15.10 6.34
C THR A 67 16.30 -15.60 7.71
N GLN A 68 17.32 -16.47 7.75
CA GLN A 68 17.81 -16.99 9.02
C GLN A 68 18.19 -15.88 10.01
N PRO A 69 18.93 -14.82 9.61
CA PRO A 69 19.26 -13.72 10.52
C PRO A 69 18.04 -12.97 11.08
N LEU A 70 16.96 -12.80 10.30
CA LEU A 70 15.72 -12.22 10.83
C LEU A 70 15.00 -13.17 11.79
N TYR A 71 14.96 -14.45 11.45
CA TYR A 71 14.29 -15.44 12.26
C TYR A 71 14.98 -15.66 13.61
N ASP A 72 16.31 -15.57 13.65
CA ASP A 72 17.09 -15.64 14.88
C ASP A 72 16.77 -14.46 15.82
N LEU A 73 16.29 -13.34 15.29
CA LEU A 73 15.75 -12.20 16.05
C LEU A 73 14.26 -12.37 16.43
N GLY A 74 13.64 -13.51 16.10
CA GLY A 74 12.21 -13.73 16.29
C GLY A 74 11.32 -12.97 15.31
N MET A 75 11.88 -12.48 14.19
CA MET A 75 11.17 -11.66 13.21
C MET A 75 10.80 -12.45 11.96
N ASN A 76 9.63 -12.15 11.39
CA ASN A 76 9.24 -12.65 10.06
C ASN A 76 9.51 -11.65 8.94
N PHE A 77 9.43 -10.36 9.26
CA PHE A 77 9.58 -9.25 8.32
C PHE A 77 10.77 -8.39 8.73
N GLY A 78 11.38 -7.73 7.74
CA GLY A 78 12.35 -6.66 7.99
C GLY A 78 11.68 -5.32 8.26
N VAL A 79 12.49 -4.28 8.40
CA VAL A 79 12.04 -2.88 8.42
C VAL A 79 11.55 -2.48 7.03
N VAL A 80 10.49 -1.66 6.95
CA VAL A 80 10.03 -1.10 5.67
C VAL A 80 11.11 -0.23 5.06
N ASN A 81 11.36 -0.47 3.79
CA ASN A 81 12.26 0.28 2.94
C ASN A 81 11.46 0.83 1.75
N THR A 82 11.33 2.15 1.63
CA THR A 82 10.76 2.80 0.46
C THR A 82 11.54 2.40 -0.79
N MET A 83 10.84 1.78 -1.73
CA MET A 83 11.38 1.37 -3.03
C MET A 83 10.86 2.28 -4.15
N ASP A 84 11.74 3.12 -4.69
CA ASP A 84 11.44 4.02 -5.80
C ASP A 84 12.37 3.77 -6.99
N SER A 85 11.82 3.71 -8.20
CA SER A 85 12.60 3.59 -9.46
C SER A 85 13.67 2.50 -9.42
N ASN A 86 13.30 1.34 -8.89
CA ASN A 86 14.16 0.18 -8.71
C ASN A 86 15.32 0.35 -7.71
N ARG A 87 15.22 1.29 -6.79
CA ARG A 87 16.22 1.52 -5.75
C ARG A 87 15.54 1.71 -4.41
N CYS A 88 16.23 1.30 -3.35
CA CYS A 88 15.82 1.69 -2.02
C CYS A 88 16.19 3.17 -1.79
N THR A 89 15.22 3.97 -1.39
CA THR A 89 15.37 5.44 -1.19
C THR A 89 15.29 5.83 0.29
N GLY A 90 15.03 4.88 1.18
CA GLY A 90 15.08 5.07 2.62
C GLY A 90 14.07 4.19 3.34
N PRO A 91 13.92 4.33 4.67
CA PRO A 91 14.71 5.20 5.55
C PRO A 91 16.16 4.67 5.72
N PHE A 92 17.02 5.49 6.34
CA PHE A 92 18.37 5.09 6.80
C PHE A 92 19.31 4.50 5.73
N HIS A 93 19.29 5.03 4.51
CA HIS A 93 20.13 4.55 3.39
C HIS A 93 20.04 3.03 3.12
N CYS A 94 19.00 2.37 3.65
CA CYS A 94 18.74 0.95 3.47
C CYS A 94 19.87 0.06 3.99
N ASP A 95 20.56 0.52 5.03
CA ASP A 95 21.72 -0.15 5.65
C ASP A 95 21.38 -1.55 6.21
N ASN A 96 20.10 -1.86 6.38
CA ASN A 96 19.64 -3.19 6.80
C ASN A 96 19.67 -4.22 5.66
N LEU A 97 19.55 -3.82 4.39
CA LEU A 97 19.49 -4.76 3.26
C LEU A 97 20.78 -5.58 3.09
N PRO A 98 22.00 -5.00 3.21
CA PRO A 98 23.22 -5.80 3.18
C PRO A 98 23.33 -6.83 4.31
N ALA A 99 22.85 -6.50 5.51
CA ALA A 99 22.96 -7.35 6.69
C ALA A 99 21.92 -8.49 6.72
N TYR A 100 20.68 -8.19 6.30
CA TYR A 100 19.56 -9.12 6.43
C TYR A 100 19.07 -9.69 5.08
N GLY A 101 19.55 -9.17 3.96
CA GLY A 101 19.16 -9.54 2.60
C GLY A 101 18.01 -8.68 2.05
N GLY A 102 17.47 -9.08 0.90
CA GLY A 102 16.29 -8.48 0.24
C GLY A 102 14.97 -8.74 0.97
N THR A 103 14.97 -8.56 2.29
CA THR A 103 13.85 -8.92 3.18
C THR A 103 12.59 -8.13 2.85
N VAL A 104 11.44 -8.79 2.97
CA VAL A 104 10.14 -8.10 2.89
C VAL A 104 10.01 -7.24 4.14
N GLY A 105 9.95 -5.93 3.95
CA GLY A 105 9.72 -4.99 5.04
C GLY A 105 8.24 -4.94 5.38
N CYS A 106 7.91 -4.74 6.64
CA CYS A 106 6.53 -4.60 7.11
C CYS A 106 6.45 -3.54 8.20
N GLU A 107 5.46 -2.66 8.08
CA GLU A 107 5.19 -1.68 9.11
C GLU A 107 3.70 -1.42 9.20
N THR A 108 3.17 -1.64 10.40
CA THR A 108 1.74 -1.50 10.68
C THR A 108 1.53 -0.26 11.53
N TRP A 109 0.59 0.56 11.09
CA TRP A 109 0.14 1.69 11.88
C TRP A 109 -0.72 1.25 13.05
N GLU A 110 -0.36 1.71 14.23
CA GLU A 110 -1.05 1.47 15.50
C GLU A 110 -1.31 2.78 16.24
N ALA A 111 -2.54 3.02 16.70
CA ALA A 111 -2.87 4.26 17.38
C ALA A 111 -1.98 4.49 18.62
N GLY A 112 -1.30 5.64 18.67
CA GLY A 112 -0.42 6.00 19.79
C GLY A 112 0.99 5.39 19.74
N SER A 113 1.30 4.53 18.75
CA SER A 113 2.66 4.02 18.60
C SER A 113 3.62 5.14 18.15
N PRO A 114 4.79 5.31 18.81
CA PRO A 114 5.81 6.26 18.40
C PRO A 114 6.55 5.82 17.13
N ASN A 115 6.39 4.55 16.73
CA ASN A 115 7.10 3.92 15.61
C ASN A 115 6.16 3.70 14.41
N ASN A 116 5.30 4.68 14.13
CA ASN A 116 4.34 4.63 13.03
C ASN A 116 4.89 5.30 11.77
N PHE A 117 5.05 4.54 10.69
CA PHE A 117 5.16 5.03 9.31
C PHE A 117 3.76 5.18 8.68
N PRO A 118 3.57 6.09 7.71
CA PRO A 118 4.58 6.85 6.98
C PRO A 118 5.04 8.12 7.68
N HIS A 119 6.32 8.20 8.02
CA HIS A 119 7.07 9.41 8.42
C HIS A 119 6.53 10.24 9.62
N GLN A 120 7.43 11.01 10.25
CA GLN A 120 7.05 12.05 11.22
C GLN A 120 5.98 13.02 10.65
N GLN A 121 6.00 13.25 9.33
CA GLN A 121 5.06 14.15 8.66
C GLN A 121 3.59 13.70 8.71
N TRP A 122 3.31 12.40 8.81
CA TRP A 122 1.93 11.87 8.89
C TRP A 122 1.59 11.33 10.29
N THR A 123 2.48 11.52 11.26
CA THR A 123 2.25 11.13 12.66
C THR A 123 1.00 11.85 13.17
N GLY A 124 0.05 11.09 13.73
CA GLY A 124 -1.22 11.63 14.21
C GLY A 124 -2.25 11.93 13.11
N LEU A 125 -1.94 11.73 11.82
CA LEU A 125 -2.86 11.94 10.69
C LEU A 125 -3.46 10.64 10.14
N ASN A 126 -2.81 9.50 10.34
CA ASN A 126 -3.42 8.22 9.97
C ASN A 126 -4.57 7.85 10.93
N ARG A 127 -5.69 7.41 10.35
CA ARG A 127 -6.92 6.97 11.04
C ARG A 127 -7.44 5.64 10.53
N TYR A 128 -6.66 4.92 9.73
CA TYR A 128 -6.96 3.59 9.21
C TYR A 128 -6.32 2.54 10.13
N PRO A 129 -7.08 1.92 11.06
CA PRO A 129 -6.51 0.97 12.01
C PRO A 129 -5.93 -0.25 11.30
N GLY A 130 -4.73 -0.63 11.69
CA GLY A 130 -4.03 -1.77 11.08
C GLY A 130 -3.60 -1.51 9.63
N ALA A 131 -3.56 -0.25 9.16
CA ALA A 131 -2.95 0.06 7.87
C ALA A 131 -1.49 -0.39 7.86
N THR A 132 -1.14 -1.30 6.94
CA THR A 132 0.20 -1.89 6.86
C THR A 132 0.83 -1.56 5.52
N TRP A 133 2.10 -1.16 5.56
CA TRP A 133 2.96 -0.97 4.40
C TRP A 133 3.95 -2.12 4.28
N TYR A 134 4.25 -2.50 3.03
CA TYR A 134 5.22 -3.53 2.71
C TYR A 134 6.21 -3.02 1.67
N SER A 135 7.49 -3.36 1.87
CA SER A 135 8.52 -3.19 0.86
C SER A 135 8.91 -4.54 0.27
N LEU A 136 8.97 -4.61 -1.05
CA LEU A 136 9.21 -5.85 -1.79
C LEU A 136 10.47 -5.68 -2.66
N PRO A 137 11.69 -5.83 -2.11
CA PRO A 137 12.93 -5.63 -2.85
C PRO A 137 13.13 -6.70 -3.93
N GLU A 138 13.55 -6.32 -5.14
CA GLU A 138 13.87 -7.28 -6.21
C GLU A 138 14.86 -8.37 -5.75
N ALA A 139 15.84 -7.99 -4.93
CA ALA A 139 16.88 -8.90 -4.44
C ALA A 139 16.34 -10.13 -3.69
N GLY A 140 15.15 -10.04 -3.08
CA GLY A 140 14.52 -11.15 -2.37
C GLY A 140 13.47 -11.91 -3.17
N HIS A 141 13.22 -11.55 -4.43
CA HIS A 141 12.16 -12.14 -5.24
C HIS A 141 12.55 -13.50 -5.80
N CYS A 142 11.74 -14.53 -5.49
CA CYS A 142 11.87 -15.87 -6.05
C CYS A 142 11.39 -15.89 -7.51
N PRO A 143 12.20 -16.43 -8.45
CA PRO A 143 11.78 -16.60 -9.84
C PRO A 143 10.57 -17.53 -9.99
N GLY A 144 9.72 -17.29 -10.99
CA GLY A 144 8.77 -18.28 -11.49
C GLY A 144 7.69 -18.77 -10.50
N GLY A 145 7.41 -18.02 -9.43
CA GLY A 145 6.43 -18.43 -8.42
C GLY A 145 6.89 -19.60 -7.55
N VAL A 146 8.20 -19.81 -7.43
CA VAL A 146 8.79 -20.80 -6.53
C VAL A 146 8.44 -20.47 -5.07
N GLU A 147 8.25 -21.52 -4.27
CA GLU A 147 7.99 -21.39 -2.84
C GLU A 147 9.22 -20.77 -2.14
N PRO A 148 9.04 -19.72 -1.33
CA PRO A 148 10.18 -19.05 -0.70
C PRO A 148 10.99 -19.92 0.26
N THR A 149 12.31 -19.90 0.08
CA THR A 149 13.28 -20.68 0.87
C THR A 149 13.79 -19.90 2.09
N GLY A 150 13.69 -18.57 2.06
CA GLY A 150 14.29 -17.69 3.06
C GLY A 150 15.80 -17.51 2.86
N GLU A 151 16.36 -18.03 1.77
CA GLU A 151 17.71 -17.66 1.33
C GLU A 151 17.69 -16.23 0.77
N GLY A 152 18.81 -15.52 0.84
CA GLY A 152 18.89 -14.09 0.52
C GLY A 152 18.33 -13.70 -0.86
N SER A 153 18.34 -14.62 -1.82
CA SER A 153 17.83 -14.47 -3.20
C SER A 153 16.42 -15.02 -3.44
N CYS A 154 15.80 -15.69 -2.47
CA CYS A 154 14.46 -16.25 -2.59
C CYS A 154 13.71 -16.18 -1.24
N ILE A 155 13.26 -14.97 -0.93
CA ILE A 155 12.59 -14.59 0.31
C ILE A 155 11.08 -14.49 0.12
N TYR A 156 10.61 -14.07 -1.06
CA TYR A 156 9.18 -13.97 -1.35
C TYR A 156 8.85 -14.26 -2.81
N SER A 157 7.62 -14.70 -3.03
CA SER A 157 6.98 -14.78 -4.33
C SER A 157 5.59 -14.16 -4.25
N TYR A 158 5.02 -13.78 -5.39
CA TYR A 158 3.67 -13.24 -5.44
C TYR A 158 2.89 -13.72 -6.65
N LYS A 159 1.56 -13.70 -6.50
CA LYS A 159 0.61 -14.04 -7.55
C LYS A 159 -0.44 -12.94 -7.66
N TYR A 160 -0.74 -12.50 -8.88
CA TYR A 160 -1.88 -11.62 -9.16
C TYR A 160 -3.20 -12.33 -8.81
N MET A 161 -4.08 -11.62 -8.10
CA MET A 161 -5.34 -12.16 -7.58
C MET A 161 -6.58 -11.39 -8.08
N GLY A 162 -6.41 -10.44 -8.98
CA GLY A 162 -7.48 -9.58 -9.45
C GLY A 162 -7.22 -8.10 -9.17
N GLU A 163 -8.15 -7.27 -9.60
CA GLU A 163 -8.12 -5.83 -9.41
C GLU A 163 -9.53 -5.27 -9.30
N ILE A 164 -9.63 -4.06 -8.76
CA ILE A 164 -10.83 -3.23 -8.76
C ILE A 164 -10.46 -1.84 -9.26
N THR A 165 -11.30 -1.23 -10.09
CA THR A 165 -11.09 0.18 -10.45
C THR A 165 -11.50 1.08 -9.28
N ILE A 166 -10.91 2.27 -9.19
CA ILE A 166 -11.30 3.25 -8.17
C ILE A 166 -12.75 3.72 -8.41
N ASP A 167 -13.20 3.76 -9.67
CA ASP A 167 -14.60 4.02 -10.00
C ASP A 167 -15.53 2.95 -9.41
N GLN A 168 -15.20 1.67 -9.57
CA GLN A 168 -15.96 0.57 -8.97
C GLN A 168 -15.96 0.63 -7.44
N LEU A 169 -14.82 0.96 -6.84
CA LEU A 169 -14.68 1.13 -5.39
C LEU A 169 -15.61 2.24 -4.86
N GLU A 170 -15.72 3.34 -5.59
CA GLU A 170 -16.51 4.52 -5.22
C GLU A 170 -17.99 4.43 -5.65
N GLY A 171 -18.34 3.43 -6.45
CA GLY A 171 -19.68 3.30 -7.05
C GLY A 171 -19.94 4.30 -8.19
N LEU A 172 -18.88 4.76 -8.87
CA LEU A 172 -18.96 5.61 -10.05
C LEU A 172 -19.04 4.77 -11.33
N SER A 173 -19.74 5.30 -12.33
CA SER A 173 -19.68 4.78 -13.70
C SER A 173 -18.40 5.21 -14.42
N SER A 174 -17.95 6.43 -14.17
CA SER A 174 -16.69 6.99 -14.65
C SER A 174 -16.30 8.21 -13.83
N PHE A 175 -15.04 8.32 -13.42
CA PHE A 175 -14.50 9.54 -12.81
C PHE A 175 -14.69 10.78 -13.71
N GLU A 176 -14.51 10.61 -15.02
CA GLU A 176 -14.54 11.72 -15.98
C GLU A 176 -15.96 12.33 -16.11
N SER A 177 -16.99 11.48 -16.16
CA SER A 177 -18.38 11.95 -16.18
C SER A 177 -18.77 12.59 -14.86
N PHE A 178 -18.35 12.01 -13.74
CA PHE A 178 -18.53 12.55 -12.39
C PHE A 178 -17.90 13.95 -12.26
N ALA A 179 -16.66 14.11 -12.70
CA ALA A 179 -15.94 15.39 -12.66
C ALA A 179 -16.59 16.45 -13.57
N ARG A 180 -16.99 16.08 -14.80
CA ARG A 180 -17.73 17.00 -15.71
C ARG A 180 -19.05 17.48 -15.13
N ALA A 181 -19.72 16.66 -14.33
CA ALA A 181 -20.95 17.03 -13.62
C ALA A 181 -20.71 17.89 -12.36
N GLY A 182 -19.48 18.39 -12.15
CA GLY A 182 -19.10 19.18 -10.99
C GLY A 182 -18.80 18.35 -9.74
N GLY A 183 -18.70 17.03 -9.87
CA GLY A 183 -18.31 16.14 -8.79
C GLY A 183 -16.86 16.31 -8.38
N ARG A 184 -16.58 16.04 -7.10
CA ARG A 184 -15.22 15.99 -6.56
C ARG A 184 -15.13 14.89 -5.52
N GLU A 185 -14.14 14.01 -5.63
CA GLU A 185 -14.01 12.85 -4.75
C GLU A 185 -13.82 13.27 -3.30
N TYR A 186 -12.94 14.25 -3.05
CA TYR A 186 -12.75 14.80 -1.72
C TYR A 186 -12.41 16.30 -1.73
N ALA A 187 -13.12 17.06 -0.90
CA ALA A 187 -12.92 18.47 -0.65
C ALA A 187 -12.49 18.67 0.82
N PRO A 188 -11.21 18.98 1.10
CA PRO A 188 -10.68 19.02 2.48
C PRO A 188 -11.43 19.96 3.44
N LYS A 189 -11.95 21.09 2.94
CA LYS A 189 -12.73 22.04 3.76
C LYS A 189 -14.07 21.48 4.24
N LEU A 190 -14.62 20.50 3.52
CA LEU A 190 -15.90 19.87 3.84
C LEU A 190 -15.72 18.54 4.58
N ASP A 191 -14.50 18.01 4.63
CA ASP A 191 -14.20 16.63 5.06
C ASP A 191 -15.13 15.61 4.36
N ASN A 192 -15.39 15.86 3.07
CA ASN A 192 -16.35 15.15 2.26
C ASN A 192 -16.12 15.38 0.76
N GLY A 193 -16.73 14.56 -0.10
CA GLY A 193 -16.82 14.82 -1.53
C GLY A 193 -17.92 15.82 -1.90
N ILE A 194 -17.92 16.25 -3.16
CA ILE A 194 -19.00 16.97 -3.81
C ILE A 194 -19.70 15.98 -4.74
N HIS A 195 -21.00 15.78 -4.56
CA HIS A 195 -21.81 14.75 -5.22
C HIS A 195 -21.37 13.29 -4.92
N MET A 196 -20.56 13.07 -3.90
CA MET A 196 -20.29 11.74 -3.33
C MET A 196 -20.03 11.83 -1.83
N SER A 197 -20.16 10.71 -1.14
CA SER A 197 -19.85 10.59 0.30
C SER A 197 -18.85 9.48 0.63
N PHE A 198 -18.32 8.79 -0.38
CA PHE A 198 -17.43 7.65 -0.16
C PHE A 198 -16.19 8.05 0.66
N TRP A 199 -15.60 9.22 0.38
CA TRP A 199 -14.44 9.78 1.10
C TRP A 199 -14.79 10.69 2.29
N LYS A 200 -16.02 10.66 2.79
CA LYS A 200 -16.40 11.46 3.97
C LYS A 200 -15.58 11.07 5.21
N GLY A 201 -15.16 12.05 6.01
CA GLY A 201 -14.61 11.84 7.34
C GLY A 201 -13.22 11.19 7.32
N ILE A 202 -12.19 11.88 6.82
CA ILE A 202 -10.80 11.41 6.85
C ILE A 202 -10.27 11.24 8.29
N ARG A 203 -10.86 12.00 9.23
CA ARG A 203 -10.48 11.96 10.64
C ARG A 203 -11.31 10.98 11.48
N ASP A 204 -12.33 10.36 10.89
CA ASP A 204 -13.22 9.41 11.56
C ASP A 204 -12.69 7.98 11.42
N ALA A 205 -12.12 7.46 12.51
CA ALA A 205 -11.54 6.12 12.54
C ALA A 205 -12.56 5.01 12.21
N ARG A 206 -13.86 5.20 12.48
CA ARG A 206 -14.89 4.21 12.15
C ARG A 206 -15.13 4.17 10.64
N LEU A 207 -15.21 5.33 10.00
CA LEU A 207 -15.36 5.41 8.54
C LEU A 207 -14.09 4.91 7.81
N CYS A 208 -12.91 5.21 8.36
CA CYS A 208 -11.65 4.66 7.85
C CYS A 208 -11.58 3.14 8.00
N GLN A 209 -11.96 2.60 9.16
CA GLN A 209 -12.03 1.16 9.38
C GLN A 209 -13.05 0.47 8.45
N TRP A 210 -14.22 1.08 8.23
CA TRP A 210 -15.20 0.60 7.27
C TRP A 210 -14.59 0.46 5.87
N ARG A 211 -13.96 1.52 5.35
CA ARG A 211 -13.25 1.47 4.05
C ARG A 211 -12.12 0.42 4.03
N GLY A 212 -11.36 0.30 5.11
CA GLY A 212 -10.19 -0.57 5.22
C GLY A 212 -10.48 -2.05 5.53
N GLY A 213 -11.73 -2.49 5.67
CA GLY A 213 -11.98 -3.90 6.00
C GLY A 213 -13.42 -4.40 5.97
N GLN A 214 -14.42 -3.52 5.90
CA GLN A 214 -15.85 -3.90 5.88
C GLN A 214 -16.69 -3.18 4.80
N GLY A 215 -16.02 -2.52 3.85
CA GLY A 215 -16.64 -1.76 2.76
C GLY A 215 -17.22 -2.66 1.67
N PRO A 216 -17.50 -2.11 0.47
CA PRO A 216 -17.88 -2.91 -0.70
C PRO A 216 -16.89 -4.07 -0.84
N ARG A 217 -17.38 -5.31 -0.98
CA ARG A 217 -16.53 -6.51 -0.89
C ARG A 217 -15.40 -6.44 -1.93
N LEU A 218 -14.14 -6.52 -1.47
CA LEU A 218 -12.87 -6.47 -2.21
C LEU A 218 -12.10 -7.82 -2.18
#